data_AF-A0A8T3N1I2-F1
#
_entry.id   AF-A0A8T3N1I2-F1
#
_cell.length_a   1.000
_cell.length_b   1.000
_cell.length_c   1.000
_cell.angle_alpha   90.00
_cell.angle_beta   90.00
_cell.angle_gamma   90.00
#
_symmetry.space_group_name_H-M   'P 1'
#
loop_
_entity.id
_entity.type
_entity.pdbx_description
1 polymer ?
#
loop_
_entity_poly.entity_id
_entity_poly.type
_entity_poly.pdbx_seq_one_letter_code
_entity_poly.pdbx_strand_id
1 'polypeptide(L)'
;MLLNDAQIALNDVLVNIKDAADHYEDAAGMLEPDATAELFRELARRRRAIAENLESHIRNLGGLPRNADGDRETVARLLARLKATFSADKRIELLTAREHVEGEIDTMLATALQQDLPEDTKDYLQQVREDIANARQQLAAAKTR
;
A
#
# COMPACT_ATOMS: atom_id res chain seq x y z
N MET A 1 -12.94 -7.70 -25.40
CA MET A 1 -13.06 -7.90 -23.94
C MET A 1 -12.13 -6.97 -23.14
N LEU A 2 -11.60 -5.89 -23.73
CA LEU A 2 -10.51 -5.06 -23.16
C LEU A 2 -10.86 -4.27 -21.87
N LEU A 3 -12.09 -3.79 -21.71
CA LEU A 3 -12.48 -3.08 -20.49
C LEU A 3 -12.40 -3.98 -19.25
N ASN A 4 -12.63 -5.28 -19.41
CA ASN A 4 -12.69 -6.18 -18.28
C ASN A 4 -11.28 -6.45 -17.72
N ASP A 5 -10.30 -6.67 -18.59
CA ASP A 5 -8.90 -6.89 -18.19
C ASP A 5 -8.30 -5.64 -17.51
N ALA A 6 -8.57 -4.45 -18.05
CA ALA A 6 -8.15 -3.19 -17.45
C ALA A 6 -8.80 -2.96 -16.08
N GLN A 7 -10.11 -3.19 -15.95
CA GLN A 7 -10.82 -3.06 -14.67
C GLN A 7 -10.36 -4.10 -13.65
N ILE A 8 -10.06 -5.33 -14.06
CA ILE A 8 -9.51 -6.36 -13.18
C ILE A 8 -8.14 -5.92 -12.66
N ALA A 9 -7.25 -5.49 -13.54
CA ALA A 9 -5.91 -5.04 -13.15
C ALA A 9 -5.96 -3.85 -12.17
N LEU A 10 -6.82 -2.85 -12.42
CA LEU A 10 -6.99 -1.71 -11.52
C LEU A 10 -7.59 -2.11 -10.17
N ASN A 11 -8.54 -3.04 -10.15
CA ASN A 11 -9.11 -3.54 -8.90
C ASN A 11 -8.09 -4.35 -8.09
N ASP A 12 -7.24 -5.13 -8.75
CA ASP A 12 -6.19 -5.90 -8.09
C ASP A 12 -5.17 -4.97 -7.42
N VAL A 13 -4.75 -3.92 -8.14
CA VAL A 13 -3.93 -2.82 -7.59
C VAL A 13 -4.63 -2.15 -6.41
N LEU A 14 -5.91 -1.81 -6.54
CA LEU A 14 -6.67 -1.16 -5.48
C LEU A 14 -6.70 -1.99 -4.19
N VAL A 15 -6.97 -3.28 -4.29
CA VAL A 15 -7.03 -4.19 -3.14
C VAL A 15 -5.67 -4.24 -2.45
N ASN A 16 -4.57 -4.37 -3.22
CA ASN A 16 -3.23 -4.43 -2.65
C ASN A 16 -2.79 -3.10 -2.02
N ILE A 17 -3.20 -1.95 -2.56
CA ILE A 17 -2.93 -0.64 -1.95
C ILE A 17 -3.71 -0.49 -0.62
N LYS A 18 -4.97 -0.93 -0.57
CA LYS A 18 -5.79 -0.91 0.65
C LYS A 18 -5.18 -1.82 1.73
N ASP A 19 -4.78 -3.02 1.34
CA ASP A 19 -4.12 -4.00 2.22
C ASP A 19 -2.78 -3.47 2.74
N ALA A 20 -1.94 -2.89 1.88
CA ALA A 20 -0.70 -2.26 2.28
C ALA A 20 -0.92 -1.15 3.31
N ALA A 21 -1.96 -0.33 3.15
CA ALA A 21 -2.29 0.71 4.11
C ALA A 21 -2.66 0.16 5.50
N ASP A 22 -3.42 -0.93 5.55
CA ASP A 22 -3.80 -1.58 6.81
C ASP A 22 -2.55 -2.19 7.48
N HIS A 23 -1.72 -2.89 6.70
CA HIS A 23 -0.48 -3.45 7.19
C HIS A 23 0.54 -2.41 7.69
N TYR A 24 0.61 -1.22 7.08
CA TYR A 24 1.44 -0.14 7.62
C TYR A 24 0.91 0.38 8.95
N GLU A 25 -0.42 0.50 9.10
CA GLU A 25 -1.02 0.95 10.36
C GLU A 25 -0.83 -0.07 11.48
N ASP A 26 -0.99 -1.36 11.15
CA ASP A 26 -0.70 -2.49 12.04
C ASP A 26 0.79 -2.49 12.46
N ALA A 27 1.72 -2.38 11.50
CA ALA A 27 3.15 -2.33 11.77
C ALA A 27 3.55 -1.11 12.62
N ALA A 28 2.99 0.07 12.36
CA ALA A 28 3.17 1.24 13.21
C ALA A 28 2.56 1.06 14.61
N GLY A 29 1.54 0.21 14.71
CA GLY A 29 0.93 -0.26 15.93
C GLY A 29 1.73 -1.35 16.66
N MET A 30 2.78 -1.92 16.06
CA MET A 30 3.71 -2.85 16.72
C MET A 30 4.99 -2.18 17.24
N LEU A 31 5.32 -1.01 16.67
CA LEU A 31 6.53 -0.27 17.02
C LEU A 31 6.30 0.69 18.20
N GLU A 32 7.38 1.04 18.87
CA GLU A 32 7.44 2.20 19.76
C GLU A 32 7.20 3.50 18.96
N PRO A 33 6.75 4.59 19.58
CA PRO A 33 6.58 5.87 18.90
C PRO A 33 7.95 6.48 18.55
N ASP A 34 8.56 5.97 17.47
CA ASP A 34 9.81 6.43 16.86
C ASP A 34 9.61 6.81 15.40
N ALA A 35 10.66 7.33 14.76
CA ALA A 35 10.64 7.79 13.38
C ALA A 35 10.15 6.73 12.37
N THR A 36 10.41 5.44 12.62
CA THR A 36 9.95 4.32 11.80
C THR A 36 8.44 4.14 11.91
N ALA A 37 7.89 4.25 13.12
CA ALA A 37 6.45 4.17 13.35
C ALA A 37 5.73 5.38 12.74
N GLU A 38 6.32 6.57 12.78
CA GLU A 38 5.80 7.76 12.11
C GLU A 38 5.82 7.60 10.58
N LEU A 39 6.92 7.10 10.01
CA LEU A 39 7.02 6.78 8.58
C LEU A 39 5.92 5.80 8.15
N PHE A 40 5.71 4.72 8.89
CA PHE A 40 4.65 3.76 8.58
C PHE A 40 3.24 4.39 8.64
N ARG A 41 2.95 5.24 9.64
CA ARG A 41 1.66 5.96 9.67
C ARG A 41 1.50 6.91 8.49
N GLU A 42 2.57 7.58 8.08
CA GLU A 42 2.54 8.47 6.93
C GLU A 42 2.27 7.68 5.63
N LEU A 43 2.99 6.56 5.42
CA LEU A 43 2.78 5.68 4.28
C LEU A 43 1.36 5.08 4.27
N ALA A 44 0.82 4.67 5.43
CA ALA A 44 -0.56 4.22 5.55
C ALA A 44 -1.57 5.27 5.05
N ARG A 45 -1.38 6.53 5.45
CA ARG A 45 -2.26 7.64 5.02
C ARG A 45 -2.14 7.91 3.52
N ARG A 46 -0.93 7.90 2.97
CA ARG A 46 -0.69 8.07 1.53
C ARG A 46 -1.35 6.97 0.72
N ARG A 47 -1.18 5.70 1.13
CA ARG A 47 -1.79 4.54 0.46
C ARG A 47 -3.33 4.60 0.52
N ARG A 48 -3.93 5.06 1.61
CA ARG A 48 -5.39 5.31 1.69
C ARG A 48 -5.85 6.36 0.69
N ALA A 49 -5.18 7.52 0.67
CA ALA A 49 -5.54 8.58 -0.28
C ALA A 49 -5.41 8.11 -1.74
N ILE A 50 -4.37 7.33 -2.04
CA ILE A 50 -4.18 6.74 -3.37
C ILE A 50 -5.31 5.77 -3.71
N ALA A 51 -5.72 4.91 -2.77
CA ALA A 51 -6.83 3.99 -2.95
C ALA A 51 -8.14 4.74 -3.22
N GLU A 52 -8.47 5.76 -2.44
CA GLU A 52 -9.70 6.57 -2.62
C GLU A 52 -9.78 7.23 -4.01
N ASN A 53 -8.66 7.76 -4.48
CA ASN A 53 -8.56 8.32 -5.82
C ASN A 53 -8.68 7.22 -6.90
N LEU A 54 -7.98 6.09 -6.75
CA LEU A 54 -8.05 4.98 -7.70
C LEU A 54 -9.48 4.39 -7.79
N GLU A 55 -10.22 4.34 -6.68
CA GLU A 55 -11.64 3.99 -6.67
C GLU A 55 -12.47 4.92 -7.54
N SER A 56 -12.18 6.23 -7.51
CA SER A 56 -12.85 7.21 -8.35
C SER A 56 -12.55 6.98 -9.84
N HIS A 57 -11.30 6.66 -10.20
CA HIS A 57 -10.95 6.28 -11.57
C HIS A 57 -11.67 4.99 -12.03
N ILE A 58 -11.74 3.96 -11.17
CA ILE A 58 -12.44 2.70 -11.48
C ILE A 58 -13.95 2.93 -11.69
N ARG A 59 -14.58 3.77 -10.84
CA ARG A 59 -16.00 4.13 -10.98
C ARG A 59 -16.26 4.91 -12.28
N ASN A 60 -15.37 5.83 -12.64
CA ASN A 60 -15.47 6.61 -13.88
C ASN A 60 -15.33 5.73 -15.13
N LEU A 61 -14.60 4.62 -15.03
CA LEU A 61 -14.50 3.58 -16.07
C LEU A 61 -15.71 2.64 -16.12
N GLY A 62 -16.74 2.87 -15.29
CA GLY A 62 -17.94 2.03 -15.20
C GLY A 62 -17.76 0.74 -14.38
N GLY A 63 -16.65 0.60 -13.66
CA GLY A 63 -16.37 -0.55 -12.80
C GLY A 63 -16.88 -0.36 -11.36
N LEU A 64 -17.04 -1.48 -10.64
CA LEU A 64 -17.31 -1.46 -9.20
C LEU A 64 -16.00 -1.69 -8.45
N PRO A 65 -15.56 -0.76 -7.57
CA PRO A 65 -14.35 -0.97 -6.80
C PRO A 65 -14.54 -2.11 -5.80
N ARG A 66 -13.58 -3.02 -5.75
CA ARG A 66 -13.51 -4.06 -4.71
C ARG A 66 -13.03 -3.44 -3.40
N ASN A 67 -13.67 -3.85 -2.31
CA ASN A 67 -13.21 -3.54 -0.96
C ASN A 67 -12.27 -4.65 -0.49
N ALA A 68 -11.22 -4.26 0.23
CA ALA A 68 -10.49 -5.18 1.08
C ALA A 68 -11.35 -5.42 2.33
N ASP A 69 -11.73 -6.67 2.59
CA ASP A 69 -12.42 -7.07 3.82
C ASP A 69 -11.52 -6.75 5.03
N GLY A 70 -11.92 -5.79 5.87
CA GLY A 70 -11.12 -5.29 6.98
C GLY A 70 -11.74 -5.62 8.34
N ASP A 71 -11.30 -6.71 8.96
CA ASP A 71 -11.69 -7.13 10.32
C ASP A 71 -10.81 -6.41 11.36
N ARG A 72 -11.12 -5.15 11.66
CA ARG A 72 -10.24 -4.23 12.41
C ARG A 72 -10.26 -4.36 13.94
N GLU A 73 -11.25 -5.02 14.53
CA GLU A 73 -11.48 -4.92 15.98
C GLU A 73 -10.64 -5.90 16.82
N THR A 74 -10.20 -7.02 16.24
CA THR A 74 -9.47 -8.08 16.96
C THR A 74 -7.97 -7.79 17.09
N VAL A 75 -7.39 -7.02 16.16
CA VAL A 75 -5.95 -6.85 16.02
C VAL A 75 -5.35 -5.95 17.10
N ALA A 76 -6.06 -4.88 17.50
CA ALA A 76 -5.57 -3.88 18.46
C ALA A 76 -5.15 -4.46 19.83
N ARG A 77 -5.83 -5.51 20.32
CA ARG A 77 -5.50 -6.16 21.60
C ARG A 77 -4.30 -7.11 21.52
N LEU A 78 -4.05 -7.69 20.35
CA LEU A 78 -2.86 -8.52 20.11
C LEU A 78 -1.59 -7.66 20.00
N LEU A 79 -1.70 -6.52 19.31
CA LEU A 79 -0.61 -5.57 19.08
C LEU A 79 0.01 -5.04 20.37
N ALA A 80 -0.83 -4.69 21.36
CA ALA A 80 -0.37 -4.19 22.65
C ALA A 80 0.53 -5.19 23.41
N ARG A 81 0.35 -6.50 23.19
CA ARG A 81 1.19 -7.54 23.80
C ARG A 81 2.48 -7.80 23.04
N LEU A 82 2.49 -7.60 21.72
CA LEU A 82 3.69 -7.79 20.88
C LEU A 82 4.72 -6.65 21.03
N LYS A 83 4.26 -5.43 21.34
CA LYS A 83 5.12 -4.26 21.63
C LYS A 83 6.15 -4.51 22.73
N ALA A 84 5.82 -5.33 23.72
CA ALA A 84 6.71 -5.61 24.86
C ALA A 84 7.96 -6.44 24.49
N THR A 85 8.03 -6.99 23.27
CA THR A 85 9.10 -7.91 22.83
C THR A 85 9.58 -7.58 21.41
N PHE A 86 9.75 -6.28 21.11
CA PHE A 86 10.19 -5.82 19.79
C PHE A 86 11.71 -5.62 19.77
N SER A 87 12.43 -6.49 19.05
CA SER A 87 13.88 -6.40 18.84
C SER A 87 14.21 -5.61 17.56
N ALA A 88 15.44 -5.11 17.45
CA ALA A 88 15.93 -4.42 16.25
C ALA A 88 15.80 -5.28 14.97
N ASP A 89 16.06 -6.60 15.07
CA ASP A 89 15.90 -7.54 13.95
C ASP A 89 14.47 -7.56 13.39
N LYS A 90 13.45 -7.55 14.26
CA LYS A 90 12.03 -7.50 13.84
C LYS A 90 11.68 -6.21 13.12
N ARG A 91 12.30 -5.08 13.48
CA ARG A 91 12.09 -3.80 12.78
C ARG A 91 12.62 -3.90 11.35
N ILE A 92 13.81 -4.47 11.15
CA ILE A 92 14.40 -4.68 9.82
C ILE A 92 13.55 -5.64 9.00
N GLU A 93 13.03 -6.72 9.61
CA GLU A 93 12.10 -7.64 8.95
C GLU A 93 10.81 -6.94 8.51
N LEU A 94 10.20 -6.11 9.36
CA LEU A 94 9.02 -5.33 8.99
C LEU A 94 9.32 -4.39 7.81
N LEU A 95 10.42 -3.63 7.88
CA LEU A 95 10.83 -2.72 6.80
C LEU A 95 11.06 -3.48 5.48
N THR A 96 11.65 -4.67 5.56
CA THR A 96 11.93 -5.51 4.38
C THR A 96 10.66 -6.09 3.80
N ALA A 97 9.74 -6.59 4.63
CA ALA A 97 8.44 -7.05 4.19
C ALA A 97 7.65 -5.92 3.50
N ARG A 98 7.65 -4.70 4.07
CA ARG A 98 6.96 -3.56 3.46
C ARG A 98 7.58 -3.16 2.12
N GLU A 99 8.91 -3.11 2.02
CA GLU A 99 9.58 -2.81 0.75
C GLU A 99 9.28 -3.85 -0.35
N HIS A 100 9.10 -5.12 0.04
CA HIS A 100 8.70 -6.18 -0.90
C HIS A 100 7.30 -5.94 -1.45
N VAL A 101 6.32 -5.68 -0.58
CA VAL A 101 4.93 -5.39 -0.98
C VAL A 101 4.87 -4.18 -1.91
N GLU A 102 5.63 -3.11 -1.61
CA GLU A 102 5.73 -1.95 -2.50
C GLU A 102 6.26 -2.31 -3.90
N GLY A 103 7.20 -3.26 -3.99
CA GLY A 103 7.70 -3.77 -5.27
C GLY A 103 6.68 -4.62 -6.05
N GLU A 104 5.86 -5.39 -5.34
CA GLU A 104 4.75 -6.13 -5.96
C GLU A 104 3.71 -5.16 -6.54
N ILE A 105 3.32 -4.13 -5.78
CA ILE A 105 2.38 -3.10 -6.24
C ILE A 105 2.95 -2.36 -7.47
N ASP A 106 4.25 -2.01 -7.49
CA ASP A 106 4.88 -1.41 -8.68
C ASP A 106 4.78 -2.31 -9.92
N THR A 107 4.97 -3.62 -9.74
CA THR A 107 4.85 -4.61 -10.82
C THR A 107 3.42 -4.66 -11.36
N MET A 108 2.43 -4.67 -10.47
CA MET A 108 1.01 -4.69 -10.84
C MET A 108 0.60 -3.39 -11.56
N LEU A 109 1.11 -2.25 -11.10
CA LEU A 109 0.92 -0.95 -11.77
C LEU A 109 1.54 -0.95 -13.17
N ALA A 110 2.74 -1.52 -13.33
CA ALA A 110 3.36 -1.67 -14.64
C ALA A 110 2.51 -2.54 -15.58
N THR A 111 1.93 -3.64 -15.08
CA THR A 111 0.99 -4.49 -15.84
C THR A 111 -0.31 -3.75 -16.18
N ALA A 112 -0.87 -2.98 -15.26
CA ALA A 112 -2.07 -2.17 -15.49
C ALA A 112 -1.82 -1.09 -16.56
N LEU A 113 -0.64 -0.46 -16.58
CA LEU A 113 -0.24 0.53 -17.59
C LEU A 113 -0.11 -0.06 -19.00
N GLN A 114 0.09 -1.37 -19.16
CA GLN A 114 0.06 -2.03 -20.47
C GLN A 114 -1.36 -2.20 -21.03
N GLN A 115 -2.39 -1.97 -20.20
CA GLN A 115 -3.79 -2.08 -20.63
C GLN A 115 -4.26 -0.84 -21.38
N ASP A 116 -5.37 -0.98 -22.10
CA ASP A 116 -6.04 0.13 -22.76
C ASP A 116 -6.81 0.97 -21.73
N LEU A 117 -6.08 1.89 -21.09
CA LEU A 117 -6.58 2.84 -20.11
C LEU A 117 -6.63 4.27 -20.71
N PRO A 118 -7.59 5.11 -20.30
CA PRO A 118 -7.59 6.52 -20.66
C PRO A 118 -6.34 7.21 -20.13
N GLU A 119 -5.89 8.24 -20.84
CA GLU A 119 -4.65 8.98 -20.54
C GLU A 119 -4.63 9.52 -19.10
N ASP A 120 -5.77 10.02 -18.62
CA ASP A 120 -5.95 10.54 -17.26
C ASP A 120 -5.64 9.48 -16.19
N THR A 121 -6.12 8.24 -16.39
CA THR A 121 -5.83 7.13 -15.49
C THR A 121 -4.38 6.66 -15.63
N LYS A 122 -3.80 6.68 -16.84
CA LYS A 122 -2.39 6.33 -17.05
C LYS A 122 -1.45 7.31 -16.34
N ASP A 123 -1.70 8.60 -16.47
CA ASP A 123 -0.94 9.64 -15.77
C ASP A 123 -1.01 9.45 -14.25
N TYR A 124 -2.23 9.24 -13.72
CA TYR A 124 -2.41 8.95 -12.31
C TYR A 124 -1.65 7.70 -11.85
N LEU A 125 -1.70 6.59 -12.61
CA LEU A 125 -0.91 5.39 -12.28
C LEU A 125 0.59 5.65 -12.29
N GLN A 126 1.11 6.50 -13.20
CA GLN A 126 2.52 6.86 -13.21
C GLN A 126 2.91 7.67 -11.96
N GLN A 127 2.08 8.62 -11.54
CA GLN A 127 2.29 9.36 -10.29
C GLN A 127 2.33 8.42 -9.07
N VAL A 128 1.44 7.42 -9.03
CA VAL A 128 1.43 6.41 -7.97
C VAL A 128 2.73 5.59 -7.96
N ARG A 129 3.26 5.22 -9.13
CA ARG A 129 4.55 4.50 -9.22
C ARG A 129 5.72 5.35 -8.71
N GLU A 130 5.71 6.66 -8.97
CA GLU A 130 6.72 7.56 -8.42
C GLU A 130 6.63 7.65 -6.89
N ASP A 131 5.42 7.74 -6.31
CA ASP A 131 5.25 7.72 -4.85
C ASP A 131 5.70 6.39 -4.24
N ILE A 132 5.43 5.25 -4.88
CA ILE A 132 5.93 3.93 -4.46
C ILE A 132 7.45 3.85 -4.50
N ALA A 133 8.08 4.36 -5.56
CA ALA A 133 9.54 4.40 -5.66
C ALA A 133 10.15 5.24 -4.52
N ASN A 134 9.56 6.41 -4.23
CA ASN A 134 9.98 7.25 -3.11
C ASN A 134 9.79 6.54 -1.76
N ALA A 135 8.65 5.87 -1.55
CA ALA A 135 8.40 5.10 -0.33
C ALA A 135 9.45 4.00 -0.12
N ARG A 136 9.81 3.25 -1.18
CA ARG A 136 10.85 2.23 -1.12
C ARG A 136 12.22 2.82 -0.75
N GLN A 137 12.55 4.00 -1.26
CA GLN A 137 13.79 4.70 -0.86
C GLN A 137 13.76 5.11 0.63
N GLN A 138 12.63 5.60 1.13
CA GLN A 138 12.47 5.94 2.54
C GLN A 138 12.59 4.70 3.44
N LEU A 139 11.98 3.58 3.05
CA LEU A 139 12.09 2.31 3.76
C LEU A 139 13.53 1.79 3.77
N ALA A 140 14.23 1.82 2.63
CA ALA A 140 15.63 1.42 2.54
C ALA A 140 16.52 2.28 3.44
N ALA A 141 16.31 3.60 3.46
CA ALA A 141 17.04 4.52 4.33
C ALA A 141 16.73 4.32 5.83
N ALA A 142 15.54 3.84 6.17
CA ALA A 142 15.16 3.54 7.54
C ALA A 142 15.82 2.24 8.06
N LYS A 143 16.21 1.32 7.17
CA LYS A 143 16.92 0.08 7.54
C LYS A 143 18.38 0.30 7.96
N THR A 144 19.00 1.40 7.52
CA THR A 144 20.42 1.70 7.75
C THR A 144 20.66 2.58 8.98
N ARG A 145 19.60 2.98 9.68
CA ARG A 145 19.62 3.77 10.92
C ARG A 145 19.52 2.89 12.15
#